data_AF-A0A660QCD5-F1
#
_entry.id   AF-A0A660QCD5-F1
#
_cell.length_a   1.000
_cell.length_b   1.000
_cell.length_c   1.000
_cell.angle_alpha   90.00
_cell.angle_beta   90.00
_cell.angle_gamma   90.00
#
_symmetry.space_group_name_H-M   'P 1'
#
loop_
_entity.id
_entity.type
_entity.pdbx_description
1 polymer ?
#
loop_
_entity_poly.entity_id
_entity_poly.type
_entity_poly.pdbx_seq_one_letter_code
_entity_poly.pdbx_strand_id
1 'polypeptide(L)'
;QYVFETFKILPISLKPVPHEVSKELANALEMLLKRRPSTLVVVTTDLNHYENHNTTLKKDDSALKAILERRVSDLYKTVVHEKITMCGVSPVATLLCMDFTTARLLSHKTSGDITGDMSKTVGYASLIFERSS
;
A
#
# COMPACT_ATOMS: atom_id res chain seq x y z
N GLN A 1 -7.30 -20.20 -3.79
CA GLN A 1 -8.36 -19.20 -3.52
C GLN A 1 -9.12 -19.70 -2.31
N TYR A 2 -9.09 -18.99 -1.18
CA TYR A 2 -9.62 -19.50 0.10
C TYR A 2 -10.81 -18.69 0.66
N VAL A 3 -11.18 -17.55 0.05
CA VAL A 3 -12.12 -16.59 0.66
C VAL A 3 -13.43 -16.41 -0.11
N PHE A 4 -13.44 -16.59 -1.44
CA PHE A 4 -14.66 -16.42 -2.25
C PHE A 4 -14.81 -17.59 -3.22
N GLU A 5 -16.03 -18.05 -3.48
CA GLU A 5 -16.30 -19.24 -4.31
C GLU A 5 -16.24 -18.95 -5.81
N THR A 6 -16.74 -17.79 -6.28
CA THR A 6 -16.70 -17.39 -7.69
C THR A 6 -16.51 -15.88 -7.88
N PHE A 7 -15.35 -15.46 -8.39
CA PHE A 7 -15.09 -14.08 -8.84
C PHE A 7 -14.10 -14.07 -10.01
N LYS A 8 -13.94 -12.91 -10.66
CA LYS A 8 -12.95 -12.70 -11.72
C LYS A 8 -11.82 -11.81 -11.21
N ILE A 9 -10.60 -12.08 -11.64
CA ILE A 9 -9.40 -11.31 -11.29
C ILE A 9 -8.96 -10.50 -12.51
N LEU A 10 -8.64 -9.22 -12.29
CA LEU A 10 -7.93 -8.39 -13.25
C LEU A 10 -6.55 -8.05 -12.65
N PRO A 11 -5.47 -8.76 -13.04
CA PRO A 11 -4.15 -8.46 -12.53
C PRO A 11 -3.59 -7.20 -13.20
N ILE A 12 -3.03 -6.29 -12.41
CA ILE A 12 -2.33 -5.10 -12.88
C ILE A 12 -0.95 -5.10 -12.23
N SER A 13 0.10 -5.06 -13.06
CA SER A 13 1.48 -4.97 -12.59
C SER A 13 2.03 -3.59 -12.90
N LEU A 14 2.63 -2.97 -11.89
CA LEU A 14 3.19 -1.62 -11.99
C LEU A 14 4.66 -1.65 -11.61
N LYS A 15 5.48 -1.00 -12.44
CA LYS A 15 6.80 -0.53 -12.02
C LYS A 15 6.63 0.76 -11.21
N PRO A 16 7.69 1.21 -10.50
CA PRO A 16 7.72 2.57 -9.98
C PRO A 16 7.46 3.58 -11.10
N VAL A 17 6.43 4.41 -10.93
CA VAL A 17 6.02 5.46 -11.86
C VAL A 17 5.79 6.78 -11.11
N PRO A 18 5.85 7.93 -11.81
CA PRO A 18 5.49 9.22 -11.25
C PRO A 18 4.06 9.27 -10.70
N HIS A 19 3.80 10.27 -9.85
CA HIS A 19 2.49 10.49 -9.22
C HIS A 19 1.37 10.65 -10.27
N GLU A 20 1.67 11.34 -11.37
CA GLU A 20 0.76 11.68 -12.45
C GLU A 20 0.23 10.43 -13.14
N VAL A 21 1.10 9.45 -13.39
CA VAL A 21 0.72 8.15 -13.95
C VAL A 21 -0.16 7.37 -12.97
N SER A 22 0.13 7.43 -11.67
CA SER A 22 -0.71 6.80 -10.63
C SER A 22 -2.10 7.43 -10.59
N LYS A 23 -2.20 8.75 -10.77
CA LYS A 23 -3.47 9.48 -10.83
C LYS A 23 -4.28 9.15 -12.08
N GLU A 24 -3.64 9.04 -13.25
CA GLU A 24 -4.30 8.61 -14.48
C GLU A 24 -4.88 7.20 -14.36
N LEU A 25 -4.10 6.27 -13.80
CA LEU A 25 -4.57 4.91 -13.54
C LEU A 25 -5.74 4.89 -12.55
N ALA A 26 -5.65 5.67 -11.46
CA ALA A 26 -6.74 5.79 -10.50
C ALA A 26 -8.05 6.25 -11.15
N ASN A 27 -8.00 7.27 -12.01
CA ASN A 27 -9.17 7.75 -12.75
C ASN A 27 -9.78 6.66 -13.63
N ALA A 28 -8.95 5.89 -14.35
CA ALA A 28 -9.42 4.80 -15.19
C ALA A 28 -10.07 3.66 -14.36
N LEU A 29 -9.49 3.33 -13.21
CA LEU A 29 -10.05 2.34 -12.29
C LEU A 29 -11.36 2.82 -11.67
N GLU A 30 -11.48 4.09 -11.31
CA GLU A 30 -12.73 4.68 -10.80
C GLU A 30 -13.89 4.56 -11.80
N MET A 31 -13.63 4.78 -13.09
CA MET A 31 -14.64 4.58 -14.13
C MET A 31 -15.11 3.12 -14.20
N LEU A 32 -14.21 2.16 -13.96
CA LEU A 32 -14.55 0.74 -13.91
C LEU A 32 -15.35 0.40 -12.65
N LEU A 33 -14.96 0.92 -11.49
CA LEU A 33 -15.65 0.70 -10.21
C LEU A 33 -17.08 1.25 -10.22
N LYS A 34 -17.32 2.41 -10.86
CA LYS A 34 -18.68 2.95 -11.07
C LYS A 34 -19.60 2.00 -11.84
N ARG A 35 -19.04 1.23 -12.78
CA ARG A 35 -19.80 0.23 -13.58
C ARG A 35 -19.87 -1.14 -12.90
N ARG A 36 -19.04 -1.38 -11.88
CA ARG A 36 -18.90 -2.66 -11.17
C ARG A 36 -18.73 -2.42 -9.66
N PRO A 37 -19.79 -1.99 -8.95
CA PRO A 37 -19.71 -1.55 -7.56
C PRO A 37 -19.30 -2.66 -6.58
N SER A 38 -19.50 -3.94 -6.93
CA SER A 38 -19.09 -5.10 -6.12
C SER A 38 -17.60 -5.49 -6.30
N THR A 39 -16.79 -4.63 -6.91
CA THR A 39 -15.36 -4.91 -7.13
C THR A 39 -14.55 -4.57 -5.89
N LEU A 40 -13.74 -5.53 -5.43
CA LEU A 40 -12.73 -5.31 -4.40
C LEU A 40 -11.40 -4.91 -5.04
N VAL A 41 -10.78 -3.84 -4.55
CA VAL A 41 -9.42 -3.45 -4.92
C VAL A 41 -8.46 -4.05 -3.90
N VAL A 42 -7.48 -4.81 -4.37
CA VAL A 42 -6.40 -5.36 -3.55
C VAL A 42 -5.09 -4.78 -4.03
N VAL A 43 -4.35 -4.13 -3.12
CA VAL A 43 -3.00 -3.64 -3.37
C VAL A 43 -2.03 -4.45 -2.55
N THR A 44 -0.97 -4.94 -3.20
CA THR A 44 0.08 -5.76 -2.57
C THR A 44 1.36 -4.97 -2.47
N THR A 45 1.97 -4.95 -1.29
CA THR A 45 3.28 -4.32 -1.04
C THR A 45 3.84 -4.81 0.29
N ASP A 46 5.14 -5.03 0.33
CA ASP A 46 5.94 -4.98 1.55
C ASP A 46 6.41 -3.54 1.78
N LEU A 47 6.80 -3.21 3.02
CA LEU A 47 7.35 -1.92 3.40
C LEU A 47 8.89 -1.97 3.34
N ASN A 48 9.60 -1.61 4.41
CA ASN A 48 11.06 -1.57 4.38
C ASN A 48 11.68 -2.99 4.42
N HIS A 49 12.82 -3.18 3.75
CA HIS A 49 13.52 -4.46 3.64
C HIS A 49 14.95 -4.41 4.15
N TYR A 50 15.34 -5.48 4.85
CA TYR A 50 16.71 -5.91 5.17
C TYR A 50 17.54 -4.96 6.05
N GLU A 51 16.87 -4.09 6.78
CA GLU A 51 17.45 -3.37 7.93
C GLU A 51 17.01 -4.01 9.24
N ASN A 52 17.64 -3.63 10.36
CA ASN A 52 17.24 -4.15 11.66
C ASN A 52 15.78 -3.76 12.00
N HIS A 53 15.17 -4.53 12.89
CA HIS A 53 13.77 -4.40 13.29
C HIS A 53 13.37 -2.96 13.65
N ASN A 54 14.15 -2.28 14.49
CA ASN A 54 13.83 -0.93 14.96
C ASN A 54 13.92 0.12 13.83
N THR A 55 14.90 -0.03 12.92
CA THR A 55 15.00 0.84 11.74
C THR A 55 13.84 0.59 10.78
N THR A 56 13.47 -0.68 10.58
CA THR A 56 12.33 -1.09 9.74
C THR A 56 11.04 -0.46 10.27
N LEU A 57 10.73 -0.63 11.56
CA LEU A 57 9.53 -0.04 12.17
C LEU A 57 9.48 1.48 11.99
N LYS A 58 10.59 2.19 12.25
CA LYS A 58 10.63 3.65 12.11
C LYS A 58 10.32 4.12 10.69
N LYS A 59 10.92 3.48 9.68
CA LYS A 59 10.67 3.82 8.27
C LYS A 59 9.25 3.45 7.84
N ASP A 60 8.81 2.27 8.27
CA ASP A 60 7.45 1.81 8.01
C ASP A 60 6.42 2.80 8.59
N ASP A 61 6.60 3.26 9.83
CA ASP A 61 5.73 4.22 10.49
C ASP A 61 5.64 5.55 9.71
N SER A 62 6.76 6.04 9.18
CA SER A 62 6.78 7.24 8.33
C SER A 62 5.99 7.04 7.04
N ALA A 63 6.14 5.89 6.37
CA ALA A 63 5.38 5.57 5.17
C ALA A 63 3.88 5.37 5.48
N LEU A 64 3.57 4.61 6.53
CA LEU A 64 2.20 4.35 6.99
C LEU A 64 1.48 5.63 7.39
N LYS A 65 2.17 6.58 8.03
CA LYS A 65 1.61 7.90 8.32
C LYS A 65 1.14 8.61 7.05
N ALA A 66 1.97 8.66 6.01
CA ALA A 66 1.60 9.28 4.74
C ALA A 66 0.43 8.55 4.05
N ILE A 67 0.39 7.22 4.17
CA ILE A 67 -0.69 6.37 3.63
C ILE A 67 -2.02 6.63 4.37
N LEU A 68 -2.00 6.64 5.70
CA LEU A 68 -3.17 6.86 6.55
C LEU A 68 -3.71 8.28 6.43
N GLU A 69 -2.83 9.28 6.30
CA GLU A 69 -3.20 10.67 6.02
C GLU A 69 -3.58 10.90 4.54
N ARG A 70 -3.47 9.87 3.69
CA ARG A 70 -3.78 9.88 2.26
C ARG A 70 -3.02 10.96 1.48
N ARG A 71 -1.77 11.23 1.86
CA ARG A 71 -0.92 12.25 1.23
C ARG A 71 0.08 11.62 0.28
N VAL A 72 -0.31 11.47 -1.00
CA VAL A 72 0.51 10.78 -2.01
C VAL A 72 1.87 11.43 -2.21
N SER A 73 1.92 12.75 -2.31
CA SER A 73 3.18 13.49 -2.46
C SER A 73 4.11 13.29 -1.27
N ASP A 74 3.56 13.17 -0.05
CA ASP A 74 4.35 12.93 1.16
C ASP A 74 4.87 11.49 1.16
N LEU A 75 4.08 10.51 0.73
CA LEU A 75 4.54 9.12 0.59
C LEU A 75 5.77 9.02 -0.33
N TYR A 76 5.71 9.63 -1.52
CA TYR A 76 6.86 9.63 -2.43
C TYR A 76 8.09 10.32 -1.83
N LYS A 77 7.91 11.50 -1.20
CA LYS A 77 9.00 12.23 -0.56
C LYS A 77 9.63 11.44 0.57
N THR A 78 8.81 10.87 1.45
CA THR A 78 9.25 10.06 2.59
C THR A 78 10.03 8.84 2.13
N VAL A 79 9.51 8.10 1.15
CA VAL A 79 10.19 6.91 0.61
C VAL A 79 11.58 7.26 0.05
N VAL A 80 11.68 8.34 -0.72
CA VAL A 80 12.96 8.78 -1.30
C VAL A 80 13.91 9.31 -0.24
N HIS A 81 13.43 10.18 0.66
CA HIS A 81 14.27 10.85 1.65
C HIS A 81 14.81 9.89 2.71
N GLU A 82 13.94 9.01 3.23
CA GLU A 82 14.30 8.03 4.25
C GLU A 82 14.91 6.75 3.65
N LYS A 83 15.01 6.65 2.32
CA LYS A 83 15.49 5.46 1.59
C LYS A 83 14.74 4.21 2.03
N ILE A 84 13.40 4.29 2.00
CA ILE A 84 12.52 3.17 2.29
C ILE A 84 12.51 2.26 1.06
N THR A 85 12.81 0.98 1.25
CA THR A 85 12.90 0.03 0.13
C THR A 85 11.55 -0.58 -0.27
N MET A 86 10.44 0.05 0.10
CA MET A 86 9.06 -0.36 -0.21
C MET A 86 8.89 -0.76 -1.69
N CYS A 87 8.34 -1.94 -1.93
CA CYS A 87 8.26 -2.50 -3.29
C CYS A 87 7.04 -2.01 -4.09
N GLY A 88 5.98 -1.55 -3.42
CA GLY A 88 4.69 -1.20 -4.03
C GLY A 88 4.28 0.26 -3.87
N VAL A 89 5.21 1.22 -3.94
CA VAL A 89 4.93 2.66 -3.80
C VAL A 89 3.87 3.14 -4.81
N SER A 90 4.00 2.78 -6.08
CA SER A 90 3.06 3.24 -7.13
C SER A 90 1.68 2.57 -7.08
N PRO A 91 1.55 1.25 -6.84
CA PRO A 91 0.26 0.65 -6.51
C PRO A 91 -0.45 1.33 -5.33
N VAL A 92 0.27 1.65 -4.25
CA VAL A 92 -0.31 2.36 -3.09
C VAL A 92 -0.67 3.80 -3.47
N ALA A 93 0.21 4.52 -4.18
CA ALA A 93 -0.08 5.87 -4.66
C ALA A 93 -1.35 5.91 -5.53
N THR A 94 -1.53 4.91 -6.39
CA THR A 94 -2.74 4.77 -7.22
C THR A 94 -3.98 4.62 -6.34
N LEU A 95 -3.96 3.75 -5.33
CA LEU A 95 -5.06 3.58 -4.38
C LEU A 95 -5.39 4.87 -3.62
N LEU A 96 -4.37 5.63 -3.22
CA LEU A 96 -4.57 6.91 -2.52
C LEU A 96 -5.16 8.01 -3.42
N CYS A 97 -4.99 7.91 -4.74
CA CYS A 97 -5.63 8.78 -5.71
C CYS A 97 -7.09 8.39 -6.04
N MET A 98 -7.58 7.25 -5.55
CA MET A 98 -8.95 6.78 -5.73
C MET A 98 -9.89 7.35 -4.65
N ASP A 99 -11.21 7.28 -4.90
CA ASP A 99 -12.29 7.92 -4.11
C ASP A 99 -12.61 7.17 -2.79
N PHE A 100 -11.63 6.50 -2.18
CA PHE A 100 -11.74 6.01 -0.81
C PHE A 100 -11.62 7.20 0.17
N THR A 101 -12.33 7.18 1.28
CA THR A 101 -12.41 8.31 2.21
C THR A 101 -11.78 8.01 3.56
N THR A 102 -11.78 6.74 3.97
CA THR A 102 -11.16 6.29 5.21
C THR A 102 -10.01 5.33 4.93
N ALA A 103 -9.03 5.35 5.83
CA ALA A 103 -7.91 4.41 5.85
C ALA A 103 -7.68 3.98 7.30
N ARG A 104 -7.60 2.67 7.55
CA ARG A 104 -7.36 2.13 8.89
C ARG A 104 -6.31 1.04 8.85
N LEU A 105 -5.31 1.17 9.72
CA LEU A 105 -4.33 0.13 9.99
C LEU A 105 -4.98 -0.99 10.80
N LEU A 106 -4.86 -2.22 10.30
CA LEU A 106 -5.36 -3.41 10.97
C LEU A 106 -4.25 -4.12 11.75
N SER A 107 -3.05 -4.18 11.15
CA SER A 107 -1.86 -4.78 11.76
C SER A 107 -0.60 -4.24 11.10
N HIS A 108 0.46 -4.13 11.88
CA HIS A 108 1.82 -3.83 11.42
C HIS A 108 2.80 -4.70 12.21
N LYS A 109 3.67 -5.40 11.47
CA LYS A 109 4.62 -6.39 11.96
C LYS A 109 5.85 -6.41 11.07
N THR A 110 6.91 -7.04 11.54
CA THR A 110 8.09 -7.36 10.74
C THR A 110 8.30 -8.87 10.68
N SER A 111 9.13 -9.33 9.74
CA SER A 111 9.55 -10.74 9.72
C SER A 111 10.23 -11.18 11.02
N GLY A 112 10.89 -10.25 11.73
CA GLY A 112 11.53 -10.52 13.03
C GLY A 112 10.55 -10.89 14.14
N ASP A 113 9.29 -10.40 14.07
CA ASP A 113 8.23 -10.81 15.01
C ASP A 113 7.89 -12.30 14.91
N ILE A 114 8.17 -12.93 13.76
CA ILE A 114 7.87 -14.33 13.50
C ILE A 114 9.12 -15.19 13.69
N THR A 115 10.26 -14.75 13.16
CA THR A 115 11.49 -15.55 13.14
C THR A 115 12.35 -15.39 14.39
N GLY A 116 12.18 -14.30 15.14
CA GLY A 116 13.07 -13.89 16.23
C GLY A 116 14.38 -13.24 15.77
N ASP A 117 14.69 -13.24 14.47
CA ASP A 117 15.86 -12.55 13.91
C ASP A 117 15.52 -11.08 13.64
N MET A 118 16.04 -10.21 14.51
CA MET A 118 15.82 -8.76 14.46
C MET A 118 16.90 -8.01 13.66
N SER A 119 17.90 -8.71 13.12
CA SER A 119 19.07 -8.09 12.47
C SER A 119 18.78 -7.60 11.05
N LYS A 120 17.92 -8.32 10.32
CA LYS A 120 17.48 -7.99 8.96
C LYS A 120 16.02 -8.42 8.78
N THR A 121 15.13 -7.44 8.73
CA THR A 121 13.69 -7.68 8.70
C THR A 121 13.03 -7.10 7.46
N VAL A 122 11.87 -7.64 7.10
CA VAL A 122 10.94 -7.02 6.15
C VAL A 122 9.71 -6.53 6.90
N GLY A 123 9.25 -5.33 6.59
CA GLY A 123 8.06 -4.69 7.16
C GLY A 123 6.77 -5.10 6.45
N TYR A 124 5.74 -5.42 7.22
CA TYR A 124 4.43 -5.87 6.73
C TYR A 124 3.30 -5.10 7.40
N ALA A 125 2.36 -4.60 6.61
CA ALA A 125 1.16 -3.97 7.13
C ALA A 125 -0.10 -4.43 6.40
N SER A 126 -1.21 -4.46 7.12
CA SER A 126 -2.54 -4.67 6.55
C SER A 126 -3.40 -3.44 6.85
N LEU A 127 -4.03 -2.91 5.80
CA LEU A 127 -4.87 -1.73 5.89
C LEU A 127 -6.20 -1.99 5.18
N ILE A 128 -7.26 -1.33 5.66
CA ILE A 128 -8.55 -1.27 4.98
C ILE A 128 -8.85 0.16 4.56
N PHE A 129 -9.39 0.29 3.35
CA PHE A 129 -9.85 1.55 2.77
C PHE A 129 -11.33 1.42 2.43
N GLU A 130 -12.13 2.40 2.85
CA GLU A 130 -13.59 2.39 2.64
C GLU A 130 -14.01 3.69 1.97
N ARG A 131 -15.13 3.63 1.23
CA ARG A 131 -15.79 4.84 0.70
C ARG A 131 -16.79 5.31 1.73
N SER A 132 -17.04 6.62 1.77
CA SER A 132 -18.16 7.14 2.55
C SER A 132 -19.45 6.59 1.97
N SER A 133 -20.28 6.01 2.85
CA SER A 133 -21.64 5.55 2.55
C SER A 133 -22.54 6.70 2.14
#